data_AF-A0A0J5QKZ5-F1
#
_entry.id   AF-A0A0J5QKZ5-F1
#
_cell.length_a   1.000
_cell.length_b   1.000
_cell.length_c   1.000
_cell.angle_alpha   90.00
_cell.angle_beta   90.00
_cell.angle_gamma   90.00
#
_symmetry.space_group_name_H-M   'P 1'
#
loop_
_entity.id
_entity.type
_entity.pdbx_description
1 polymer ?
#
loop_
_entity_poly.entity_id
_entity_poly.type
_entity_poly.pdbx_seq_one_letter_code
_entity_poly.pdbx_strand_id
1 'polypeptide(L)'
;MGSITTRKRKDGSHSYGARVRVMREGTVYHETKTFDRRPAATAWINKREKELAKAGALEELNASDPPLSKAIERYTEETVKDIGRTKAQVLRTIATYPIADLPCSTTKSKDIIEFLQSLPGQPQTVGNYASHLASIFAIARPMWDFRLDDREMRDAITVARRLGSSPVPRSGTWTCHAKVPVSQLMLGSPSLESQGTFPAKG
;
A
#
# COMPACT_ATOMS: atom_id res chain seq x y z
N MET A 1 -3.64 15.33 24.92
CA MET A 1 -3.80 15.89 26.26
C MET A 1 -4.18 17.35 26.13
N GLY A 2 -5.48 17.63 26.24
CA GLY A 2 -6.02 18.99 26.22
C GLY A 2 -5.89 19.71 27.57
N SER A 3 -5.69 21.02 27.54
CA SER A 3 -5.63 21.91 28.72
C SER A 3 -6.70 23.00 28.63
N ILE A 4 -7.32 23.36 29.76
CA ILE A 4 -8.30 24.44 29.84
C ILE A 4 -7.68 25.62 30.61
N THR A 5 -7.68 26.80 30.00
CA THR A 5 -7.25 28.06 30.63
C THR A 5 -8.47 28.93 30.91
N THR A 6 -8.60 29.46 32.12
CA THR A 6 -9.70 30.35 32.50
C THR A 6 -9.21 31.79 32.56
N ARG A 7 -9.93 32.73 31.92
CA ARG A 7 -9.70 34.17 32.01
C ARG A 7 -10.97 34.89 32.47
N LYS A 8 -10.85 35.82 33.41
CA LYS A 8 -11.94 36.72 33.81
C LYS A 8 -11.96 37.93 32.87
N ARG A 9 -13.12 38.22 32.24
CA ARG A 9 -13.31 39.41 31.39
C ARG A 9 -13.57 40.65 32.26
N LYS A 10 -13.39 41.84 31.67
CA LYS A 10 -13.65 43.15 32.31
C LYS A 10 -15.11 43.27 32.81
N ASP A 11 -16.01 42.55 32.16
CA ASP A 11 -17.45 42.46 32.45
C ASP A 11 -17.80 41.41 33.53
N GLY A 12 -16.82 40.86 34.24
CA GLY A 12 -17.03 39.85 35.30
C GLY A 12 -17.31 38.43 34.80
N SER A 13 -17.68 38.25 33.53
CA SER A 13 -17.87 36.94 32.90
C SER A 13 -16.58 36.12 32.76
N HIS A 14 -16.71 34.79 32.79
CA HIS A 14 -15.59 33.85 32.65
C HIS A 14 -15.47 33.36 31.20
N SER A 15 -14.24 33.34 30.67
CA SER A 15 -13.91 32.69 29.40
C SER A 15 -13.05 31.45 29.67
N TYR A 16 -13.40 30.34 29.02
CA TYR A 16 -12.71 29.06 29.11
C TYR A 16 -12.05 28.78 27.76
N GLY A 17 -10.74 28.95 27.66
CA GLY A 17 -9.93 28.57 26.51
C GLY A 17 -9.57 27.09 26.59
N ALA A 18 -10.06 26.27 25.68
CA ALA A 18 -9.61 24.91 25.50
C ALA A 18 -8.46 24.88 24.48
N ARG A 19 -7.35 24.24 24.84
CA ARG A 19 -6.19 24.01 23.97
C ARG A 19 -5.94 22.51 23.85
N VAL A 20 -5.84 22.00 22.63
CA VAL A 20 -5.49 20.60 22.36
C VAL A 20 -4.13 20.58 21.66
N ARG A 21 -3.19 19.79 22.22
CA ARG A 21 -1.88 19.52 21.63
C ARG A 21 -1.81 18.03 21.25
N VAL A 22 -1.52 17.76 19.99
CA VAL A 22 -1.29 16.40 19.49
C VAL A 22 -0.01 16.37 18.66
N MET A 23 0.84 15.37 18.92
CA MET A 23 2.03 15.07 18.15
C MET A 23 1.68 13.95 17.17
N ARG A 24 1.86 14.16 15.86
CA ARG A 24 1.75 13.10 14.85
C ARG A 24 2.91 13.24 13.87
N GLU A 25 3.59 12.13 13.55
CA GLU A 25 4.69 12.08 12.57
C GLU A 25 5.75 13.19 12.73
N GLY A 26 6.18 13.46 13.97
CA GLY A 26 7.19 14.48 14.27
C GLY A 26 6.72 15.94 14.18
N THR A 27 5.47 16.20 13.76
CA THR A 27 4.91 17.56 13.66
C THR A 27 3.91 17.85 14.79
N VAL A 28 4.02 19.03 15.40
CA VAL A 28 3.20 19.44 16.55
C VAL A 28 2.03 20.30 16.08
N TYR A 29 0.82 19.75 16.13
CA TYR A 29 -0.40 20.51 15.85
C TYR A 29 -1.00 21.07 17.14
N HIS A 30 -1.40 22.34 17.11
CA HIS A 30 -2.04 23.01 18.23
C HIS A 30 -3.35 23.68 17.78
N GLU A 31 -4.46 23.32 18.41
CA GLU A 31 -5.76 23.95 18.17
C GLU A 31 -6.27 24.56 19.46
N THR A 32 -6.71 25.82 19.38
CA THR A 32 -7.21 26.57 20.54
C THR A 32 -8.60 27.11 20.22
N LYS A 33 -9.56 26.87 21.12
CA LYS A 33 -10.92 27.38 21.00
C LYS A 33 -11.44 27.88 22.34
N THR A 34 -12.06 29.05 22.32
CA THR A 34 -12.57 29.71 23.52
C THR A 34 -14.08 29.54 23.62
N PHE A 35 -14.56 29.22 24.82
CA PHE A 35 -15.98 29.03 25.13
C PHE A 35 -16.36 29.84 26.38
N ASP A 36 -17.63 30.20 26.49
CA ASP A 36 -18.14 30.93 27.65
C ASP A 36 -18.54 29.99 28.82
N ARG A 37 -18.55 28.66 28.59
CA ARG A 37 -18.91 27.65 29.60
C ARG A 37 -17.86 26.54 29.73
N ARG A 38 -17.48 26.19 30.96
CA ARG A 38 -16.51 25.12 31.26
C ARG A 38 -16.93 23.74 30.72
N PRO A 39 -18.20 23.29 30.86
CA PRO A 39 -18.62 22.00 30.31
C PRO A 39 -18.51 21.92 28.78
N ALA A 40 -18.75 23.03 28.08
CA ALA A 40 -18.61 23.10 26.62
C ALA A 40 -17.14 22.96 26.19
N ALA A 41 -16.21 23.57 26.93
CA ALA A 41 -14.77 23.42 26.71
C ALA A 41 -14.30 21.97 26.92
N THR A 42 -14.76 21.30 27.98
CA THR A 42 -14.42 19.88 28.24
C THR A 42 -14.99 18.95 27.17
N ALA A 43 -16.27 19.14 26.80
CA ALA A 43 -16.91 18.34 25.76
C ALA A 43 -16.22 18.51 24.40
N TRP A 44 -15.76 19.72 24.07
CA TRP A 44 -14.98 19.98 22.86
C TRP A 44 -13.62 19.30 22.89
N ILE A 45 -12.88 19.35 24.01
CA ILE A 45 -11.61 18.61 24.15
C ILE A 45 -11.83 17.11 23.97
N ASN A 46 -12.82 16.52 24.65
CA ASN A 46 -13.10 15.08 24.54
C ASN A 46 -13.55 14.69 23.13
N LYS A 47 -14.37 15.52 22.47
CA LYS A 47 -14.77 15.31 21.08
C LYS A 47 -13.55 15.39 20.16
N ARG A 48 -12.65 16.36 20.37
CA ARG A 48 -11.46 16.55 19.54
C ARG A 48 -10.42 15.47 19.81
N GLU A 49 -10.21 15.03 21.04
CA GLU A 49 -9.35 13.90 21.38
C GLU A 49 -9.93 12.59 20.84
N LYS A 50 -11.27 12.41 20.84
CA LYS A 50 -11.92 11.23 20.25
C LYS A 50 -11.92 11.25 18.72
N GLU A 51 -12.09 12.41 18.10
CA GLU A 51 -11.90 12.59 16.66
C GLU A 51 -10.44 12.34 16.28
N LEU A 52 -9.49 12.86 17.05
CA LEU A 52 -8.06 12.62 16.81
C LEU A 52 -7.66 11.17 17.14
N ALA A 53 -8.32 10.49 18.07
CA ALA A 53 -8.10 9.07 18.36
C ALA A 53 -8.80 8.15 17.34
N LYS A 54 -9.97 8.54 16.81
CA LYS A 54 -10.72 7.78 15.79
C LYS A 54 -10.22 8.05 14.36
N ALA A 55 -9.63 9.21 14.12
CA ALA A 55 -9.03 9.52 12.85
C ALA A 55 -7.60 8.95 12.88
N GLY A 56 -7.23 7.93 12.10
CA GLY A 56 -7.76 7.67 10.76
C GLY A 56 -7.48 8.83 9.80
N ALA A 57 -6.99 9.98 10.27
CA ALA A 57 -6.59 11.15 9.47
C ALA A 57 -5.25 10.94 8.76
N LEU A 58 -4.62 9.77 8.95
CA LEU A 58 -3.64 9.29 7.97
C LEU A 58 -4.34 8.82 6.68
N GLU A 59 -5.58 8.33 6.72
CA GLU A 59 -6.26 7.90 5.49
C GLU A 59 -6.69 9.06 4.62
N GLU A 60 -7.07 10.23 5.15
CA GLU A 60 -7.47 11.38 4.32
C GLU A 60 -6.28 12.18 3.75
N LEU A 61 -5.11 12.16 4.41
CA LEU A 61 -3.89 12.76 3.87
C LEU A 61 -3.11 11.77 2.98
N ASN A 62 -3.17 10.45 3.24
CA ASN A 62 -2.74 9.41 2.30
C ASN A 62 -3.79 9.10 1.21
N ALA A 63 -5.02 9.64 1.31
CA ALA A 63 -6.07 9.44 0.31
C ALA A 63 -5.71 10.08 -1.02
N SER A 64 -4.86 11.11 -1.03
CA SER A 64 -4.55 11.76 -2.29
C SER A 64 -3.74 10.86 -3.22
N ASP A 65 -2.86 9.99 -2.70
CA ASP A 65 -2.04 9.05 -3.49
C ASP A 65 -1.37 7.97 -2.61
N PRO A 66 -2.08 6.88 -2.28
CA PRO A 66 -1.48 5.77 -1.53
C PRO A 66 -0.40 5.05 -2.35
N PRO A 67 0.56 4.36 -1.70
CA PRO A 67 1.53 3.53 -2.40
C PRO A 67 0.86 2.28 -3.00
N LEU A 68 1.48 1.72 -4.04
CA LEU A 68 0.96 0.53 -4.72
C LEU A 68 0.84 -0.68 -3.76
N SER A 69 1.72 -0.80 -2.77
CA SER A 69 1.64 -1.80 -1.69
C SER A 69 0.29 -1.75 -0.99
N LYS A 70 -0.25 -0.55 -0.73
CA LYS A 70 -1.54 -0.40 -0.06
C LYS A 70 -2.71 -0.85 -0.93
N ALA A 71 -2.63 -0.63 -2.24
CA ALA A 71 -3.61 -1.15 -3.18
C ALA A 71 -3.58 -2.69 -3.23
N ILE A 72 -2.39 -3.31 -3.14
CA ILE A 72 -2.24 -4.77 -3.08
C ILE A 72 -2.79 -5.34 -1.77
N GLU A 73 -2.54 -4.69 -0.64
CA GLU A 73 -3.10 -5.07 0.66
C GLU A 73 -4.62 -5.03 0.65
N ARG A 74 -5.22 -3.89 0.26
CA ARG A 74 -6.68 -3.75 0.17
C ARG A 74 -7.29 -4.81 -0.75
N TYR A 75 -6.67 -5.05 -1.91
CA TYR A 75 -7.12 -6.11 -2.81
C TYR A 75 -7.12 -7.48 -2.12
N THR A 76 -6.09 -7.78 -1.34
CA THR A 76 -5.95 -9.07 -0.66
C THR A 76 -6.96 -9.23 0.48
N GLU A 77 -7.23 -8.16 1.24
CA GLU A 77 -8.20 -8.12 2.34
C GLU A 77 -9.65 -8.23 1.85
N GLU A 78 -9.98 -7.62 0.72
CA GLU A 78 -11.35 -7.62 0.19
C GLU A 78 -11.67 -8.90 -0.60
N THR A 79 -10.66 -9.54 -1.18
CA THR A 79 -10.85 -10.75 -2.02
C THR A 79 -10.63 -12.07 -1.27
N VAL A 80 -10.66 -12.06 0.07
CA VAL A 80 -10.34 -13.22 0.94
C VAL A 80 -11.18 -14.47 0.64
N LYS A 81 -12.36 -14.35 0.04
CA LYS A 81 -13.20 -15.51 -0.29
C LYS A 81 -12.76 -16.31 -1.53
N ASP A 82 -11.94 -15.76 -2.44
CA ASP A 82 -11.63 -16.42 -3.73
C ASP A 82 -10.21 -16.16 -4.29
N ILE A 83 -9.31 -15.54 -3.52
CA ILE A 83 -7.91 -15.40 -3.96
C ILE A 83 -7.24 -16.78 -3.99
N GLY A 84 -7.03 -17.30 -5.21
CA GLY A 84 -6.25 -18.52 -5.41
C GLY A 84 -4.84 -18.38 -4.83
N ARG A 85 -4.31 -19.46 -4.23
CA ARG A 85 -3.00 -19.51 -3.56
C ARG A 85 -1.87 -18.87 -4.37
N THR A 86 -1.83 -19.14 -5.68
CA THR A 86 -0.84 -18.61 -6.62
C THR A 86 -0.92 -17.08 -6.72
N LYS A 87 -2.12 -16.52 -6.83
CA LYS A 87 -2.31 -15.06 -6.92
C LYS A 87 -1.88 -14.37 -5.63
N ALA A 88 -2.25 -14.92 -4.47
CA ALA A 88 -1.83 -14.40 -3.17
C ALA A 88 -0.30 -14.37 -3.03
N GLN A 89 0.36 -15.45 -3.45
CA GLN A 89 1.82 -15.54 -3.39
C GLN A 89 2.48 -14.50 -4.29
N VAL A 90 2.03 -14.38 -5.54
CA VAL A 90 2.58 -13.39 -6.47
C VAL A 90 2.40 -11.97 -5.96
N LEU A 91 1.23 -11.63 -5.41
CA LEU A 91 0.97 -10.30 -4.86
C LEU A 91 1.86 -10.00 -3.64
N ARG A 92 2.06 -10.97 -2.75
CA ARG A 92 3.02 -10.84 -1.64
C ARG A 92 4.45 -10.64 -2.14
N THR A 93 4.83 -11.34 -3.20
CA THR A 93 6.14 -11.15 -3.83
C THR A 93 6.27 -9.77 -4.44
N ILE A 94 5.25 -9.26 -5.15
CA ILE A 94 5.28 -7.90 -5.73
C ILE A 94 5.45 -6.85 -4.63
N ALA A 95 4.82 -7.05 -3.47
CA ALA A 95 4.93 -6.14 -2.33
C ALA A 95 6.36 -6.01 -1.76
N THR A 96 7.29 -6.92 -2.09
CA THR A 96 8.70 -6.80 -1.68
C THR A 96 9.57 -6.02 -2.66
N TYR A 97 9.05 -5.64 -3.83
CA TYR A 97 9.81 -4.91 -4.84
C TYR A 97 9.65 -3.39 -4.67
N PRO A 98 10.63 -2.58 -5.12
CA PRO A 98 10.59 -1.12 -5.02
C PRO A 98 9.36 -0.48 -5.71
N ILE A 99 8.79 -1.13 -6.72
CA ILE A 99 7.57 -0.66 -7.38
C ILE A 99 6.38 -0.57 -6.43
N ALA A 100 6.35 -1.39 -5.36
CA ALA A 100 5.27 -1.38 -4.39
C ALA A 100 5.29 -0.12 -3.50
N ASP A 101 6.47 0.50 -3.32
CA ASP A 101 6.61 1.72 -2.53
C ASP A 101 6.26 2.99 -3.32
N LEU A 102 6.09 2.88 -4.64
CA LEU A 102 5.76 4.02 -5.49
C LEU A 102 4.31 4.48 -5.26
N PRO A 103 4.06 5.80 -5.17
CA PRO A 103 2.71 6.37 -5.15
C PRO A 103 1.92 6.00 -6.42
N CYS A 104 0.64 5.64 -6.25
CA CYS A 104 -0.22 5.21 -7.36
C CYS A 104 -0.29 6.22 -8.52
N SER A 105 -0.23 7.54 -8.26
CA SER A 105 -0.21 8.57 -9.32
C SER A 105 1.06 8.61 -10.16
N THR A 106 2.19 8.25 -9.55
CA THR A 106 3.51 8.33 -10.18
C THR A 106 3.87 7.04 -10.90
N THR A 107 3.19 5.93 -10.60
CA THR A 107 3.42 4.64 -11.24
C THR A 107 3.04 4.69 -12.72
N LYS A 108 4.04 4.62 -13.60
CA LYS A 108 3.87 4.67 -15.06
C LYS A 108 4.22 3.35 -15.73
N SER A 109 3.82 3.23 -16.98
CA SER A 109 4.17 2.12 -17.88
C SER A 109 5.67 1.78 -17.86
N LYS A 110 6.54 2.80 -17.80
CA LYS A 110 7.99 2.63 -17.69
C LYS A 110 8.41 1.84 -16.45
N ASP A 111 7.89 2.21 -15.27
CA ASP A 111 8.25 1.56 -14.00
C ASP A 111 7.74 0.11 -13.97
N ILE A 112 6.57 -0.12 -14.55
CA ILE A 112 5.98 -1.45 -14.71
C ILE A 112 6.85 -2.31 -15.65
N ILE A 113 7.28 -1.79 -16.79
CA ILE A 113 8.16 -2.52 -17.72
C ILE A 113 9.48 -2.87 -17.05
N GLU A 114 10.09 -1.92 -16.34
CA GLU A 114 11.34 -2.15 -15.61
C GLU A 114 11.18 -3.23 -14.54
N PHE A 115 10.08 -3.18 -13.79
CA PHE A 115 9.73 -4.23 -12.85
C PHE A 115 9.63 -5.60 -13.54
N LEU A 116 8.85 -5.70 -14.63
CA LEU A 116 8.67 -6.95 -15.36
C LEU A 116 9.97 -7.50 -15.96
N GLN A 117 10.89 -6.63 -16.37
CA GLN A 117 12.22 -6.99 -16.86
C GLN A 117 13.17 -7.42 -15.73
N SER A 118 12.96 -6.91 -14.51
CA SER A 118 13.76 -7.28 -13.35
C SER A 118 13.39 -8.64 -12.75
N LEU A 119 12.22 -9.18 -13.10
CA LEU A 119 11.74 -10.45 -12.59
C LEU A 119 12.58 -11.61 -13.13
N PRO A 120 13.16 -12.46 -12.26
CA PRO A 120 13.81 -13.68 -12.70
C PRO A 120 12.75 -14.70 -13.14
N GLY A 121 12.92 -15.30 -14.32
CA GLY A 121 12.13 -16.46 -14.73
C GLY A 121 11.77 -16.52 -16.21
N GLN A 122 10.92 -17.49 -16.54
CA GLN A 122 10.40 -17.69 -17.89
C GLN A 122 9.37 -16.59 -18.25
N PRO A 123 9.20 -16.27 -19.55
CA PRO A 123 8.21 -15.29 -20.02
C PRO A 123 6.79 -15.58 -19.53
N GLN A 124 6.45 -16.86 -19.33
CA GLN A 124 5.17 -17.29 -18.75
C GLN A 124 4.98 -16.78 -17.32
N THR A 125 6.02 -16.85 -16.49
CA THR A 125 5.99 -16.34 -15.11
C THR A 125 5.82 -14.84 -15.10
N VAL A 126 6.58 -14.10 -15.93
CA VAL A 126 6.45 -12.63 -16.05
C VAL A 126 5.03 -12.26 -16.50
N GLY A 127 4.45 -13.01 -17.45
CA GLY A 127 3.07 -12.88 -17.87
C GLY A 127 2.07 -13.04 -16.73
N ASN A 128 2.25 -14.04 -15.87
CA ASN A 128 1.39 -14.26 -14.70
C ASN A 128 1.44 -13.08 -13.71
N TYR A 129 2.63 -12.53 -13.45
CA TYR A 129 2.80 -11.36 -12.58
C TYR A 129 2.08 -10.14 -13.16
N ALA A 130 2.25 -9.89 -14.46
CA ALA A 130 1.57 -8.80 -15.15
C ALA A 130 0.04 -8.97 -15.11
N SER A 131 -0.49 -10.18 -15.34
CA SER A 131 -1.93 -10.43 -15.28
C SER A 131 -2.52 -10.23 -13.89
N HIS A 132 -1.81 -10.63 -12.83
CA HIS A 132 -2.27 -10.42 -11.46
C HIS A 132 -2.24 -8.95 -11.06
N LEU A 133 -1.19 -8.22 -11.42
CA LEU A 133 -1.09 -6.79 -11.18
C LEU A 133 -2.17 -6.01 -11.96
N ALA A 134 -2.44 -6.39 -13.22
CA ALA A 134 -3.47 -5.75 -14.04
C ALA A 134 -4.88 -5.84 -13.42
N SER A 135 -5.19 -6.92 -12.69
CA SER A 135 -6.48 -7.03 -11.99
C SER A 135 -6.64 -6.00 -10.86
N ILE A 136 -5.55 -5.60 -10.22
CA ILE A 136 -5.57 -4.55 -9.18
C ILE A 136 -5.76 -3.19 -9.86
N PHE A 137 -5.01 -2.92 -10.93
CA PHE A 137 -5.13 -1.68 -11.71
C PHE A 137 -6.55 -1.45 -12.24
N ALA A 138 -7.25 -2.51 -12.63
CA ALA A 138 -8.62 -2.43 -13.11
C ALA A 138 -9.64 -2.07 -12.02
N ILE A 139 -9.37 -2.41 -10.75
CA ILE A 139 -10.32 -2.24 -9.63
C ILE A 139 -9.98 -0.99 -8.81
N ALA A 140 -8.70 -0.63 -8.71
CA ALA A 140 -8.20 0.39 -7.81
C ALA A 140 -8.85 1.77 -8.03
N ARG A 141 -8.98 2.19 -9.29
CA ARG A 141 -9.65 3.45 -9.64
C ARG A 141 -11.17 3.40 -9.38
N PRO A 142 -11.95 2.47 -9.95
CA PRO A 142 -13.41 2.49 -9.78
C PRO A 142 -13.89 2.19 -8.36
N MET A 143 -13.12 1.45 -7.56
CA MET A 143 -13.56 0.99 -6.24
C MET A 143 -13.01 1.84 -5.09
N TRP A 144 -11.77 2.30 -5.20
CA TRP A 144 -11.07 3.00 -4.11
C TRP A 144 -10.63 4.42 -4.47
N ASP A 145 -10.94 4.88 -5.69
CA ASP A 145 -10.52 6.18 -6.23
C ASP A 145 -8.99 6.39 -6.24
N PHE A 146 -8.22 5.29 -6.29
CA PHE A 146 -6.77 5.39 -6.39
C PHE A 146 -6.39 5.83 -7.81
N ARG A 147 -5.45 6.78 -7.92
CA ARG A 147 -5.00 7.35 -9.22
C ARG A 147 -4.12 6.41 -10.04
N LEU A 148 -4.44 5.12 -10.00
CA LEU A 148 -3.80 4.06 -10.74
C LEU A 148 -4.52 3.92 -12.10
N ASP A 149 -3.79 4.02 -13.21
CA ASP A 149 -4.38 3.98 -14.55
C ASP A 149 -4.16 2.61 -15.22
N ASP A 150 -5.26 1.94 -15.59
CA ASP A 150 -5.20 0.63 -16.23
C ASP A 150 -4.54 0.69 -17.62
N ARG A 151 -4.54 1.85 -18.28
CA ARG A 151 -3.88 2.04 -19.58
C ARG A 151 -2.37 1.88 -19.47
N GLU A 152 -1.75 2.43 -18.43
CA GLU A 152 -0.31 2.32 -18.18
C GLU A 152 0.12 0.85 -18.08
N MET A 153 -0.73 0.01 -17.47
CA MET A 153 -0.50 -1.43 -17.38
C MET A 153 -0.64 -2.14 -18.73
N ARG A 154 -1.66 -1.79 -19.54
CA ARG A 154 -1.85 -2.36 -20.89
C ARG A 154 -0.71 -1.99 -21.83
N ASP A 155 -0.24 -0.76 -21.76
CA ASP A 155 0.89 -0.27 -22.54
C ASP A 155 2.17 -1.02 -22.15
N ALA A 156 2.43 -1.18 -20.84
CA ALA A 156 3.55 -1.96 -20.34
C ALA A 156 3.52 -3.42 -20.84
N ILE A 157 2.38 -4.10 -20.78
CA ILE A 157 2.23 -5.47 -21.28
C ILE A 157 2.48 -5.53 -22.80
N THR A 158 1.99 -4.53 -23.54
CA THR A 158 2.18 -4.46 -25.01
C THR A 158 3.65 -4.29 -25.36
N VAL A 159 4.36 -3.40 -24.66
CA VAL A 159 5.79 -3.18 -24.84
C VAL A 159 6.59 -4.44 -24.45
N ALA A 160 6.28 -5.05 -23.30
CA ALA A 160 6.96 -6.26 -22.84
C ALA A 160 6.81 -7.43 -23.83
N ARG A 161 5.64 -7.58 -24.47
CA ARG A 161 5.42 -8.59 -25.52
C ARG A 161 6.23 -8.32 -26.78
N ARG A 162 6.38 -7.04 -27.17
CA ARG A 162 7.08 -6.63 -28.40
C ARG A 162 8.59 -6.70 -28.26
N LEU A 163 9.13 -6.33 -27.10
CA LEU A 163 10.57 -6.33 -26.86
C LEU A 163 11.13 -7.73 -26.54
N GLY A 164 10.24 -8.70 -26.26
CA GLY A 164 10.61 -9.91 -25.52
C GLY A 164 11.02 -9.53 -24.09
N SER A 165 10.76 -10.38 -23.11
CA SER A 165 11.23 -10.16 -21.74
C SER A 165 12.74 -10.37 -21.62
N SER A 166 13.52 -9.68 -22.46
CA SER A 166 14.96 -9.59 -22.35
C SER A 166 15.29 -8.60 -21.24
N PRO A 167 16.07 -8.98 -20.21
CA PRO A 167 16.52 -8.05 -19.19
C PRO A 167 17.44 -7.02 -19.87
N VAL A 168 16.98 -5.77 -19.96
CA VAL A 168 17.82 -4.68 -20.47
C VAL A 168 18.91 -4.40 -19.43
N PRO A 169 20.21 -4.42 -19.80
CA PRO A 169 21.28 -4.15 -18.86
C PRO A 169 21.23 -2.67 -18.43
N ARG A 170 21.16 -2.42 -17.12
CA ARG A 170 21.12 -1.07 -16.55
C ARG A 170 22.49 -0.41 -16.69
N SER A 171 22.56 0.71 -17.41
CA SER A 171 23.56 1.75 -17.15
C SER A 171 22.90 2.81 -16.27
N GLY A 172 23.23 2.82 -14.98
CA GLY A 172 22.67 3.79 -14.03
C GLY A 172 22.43 3.19 -12.66
N THR A 173 23.42 3.37 -11.79
CA THR A 173 23.49 2.96 -10.40
C THR A 173 22.24 3.35 -9.60
N TRP A 174 21.57 2.36 -9.02
CA TRP A 174 20.80 2.52 -7.80
C TRP A 174 21.25 1.45 -6.81
N THR A 175 21.97 1.89 -5.79
CA THR A 175 22.41 1.06 -4.67
C THR A 175 21.20 0.65 -3.85
N CYS A 176 20.79 -0.60 -3.99
CA CYS A 176 19.86 -1.28 -3.10
C CYS A 176 20.51 -1.47 -1.72
N HIS A 177 20.34 -0.49 -0.83
CA HIS A 177 20.51 -0.70 0.61
C HIS A 177 19.20 -1.23 1.19
N ALA A 178 18.94 -2.54 1.04
CA ALA A 178 18.02 -3.25 1.93
C ALA A 178 18.29 -4.76 1.90
N LYS A 179 18.55 -5.27 3.10
CA LYS A 179 18.69 -6.66 3.53
C LYS A 179 17.64 -7.59 2.89
N VAL A 180 18.07 -8.61 2.15
CA VAL A 180 18.18 -10.04 2.52
C VAL A 180 18.66 -10.77 1.25
N PRO A 181 19.70 -11.63 1.30
CA PRO A 181 20.15 -12.35 0.12
C PRO A 181 19.08 -13.34 -0.37
N VAL A 182 18.74 -13.23 -1.66
CA VAL A 182 17.80 -14.06 -2.44
C VAL A 182 18.21 -15.55 -2.51
N SER A 183 19.35 -15.92 -1.92
CA SER A 183 19.86 -17.29 -1.92
C SER A 183 19.10 -18.28 -1.02
N GLN A 184 18.08 -17.85 -0.27
CA GLN A 184 17.41 -18.72 0.71
C GLN A 184 16.01 -19.23 0.31
N LEU A 185 15.53 -18.92 -0.90
CA LEU A 185 14.17 -19.31 -1.34
C LEU A 185 14.12 -20.44 -2.39
N MET A 186 15.26 -21.12 -2.66
CA MET A 186 15.35 -22.17 -3.70
C MET A 186 15.85 -23.52 -3.16
N LEU A 187 15.23 -24.04 -2.11
CA LEU A 187 15.35 -25.47 -1.78
C LEU A 187 13.97 -26.02 -1.42
N GLY A 188 13.40 -26.84 -2.32
CA GLY A 188 12.29 -27.73 -1.98
C GLY A 188 11.16 -27.79 -3.00
N SER A 189 11.43 -28.27 -4.22
CA SER A 189 10.39 -28.91 -5.04
C SER A 189 10.98 -30.18 -5.62
N PRO A 190 10.65 -31.37 -5.09
CA PRO A 190 11.07 -32.62 -5.70
C PRO A 190 10.21 -32.90 -6.94
N SER A 191 10.87 -32.91 -8.10
CA SER A 191 10.38 -33.46 -9.35
C SER A 191 10.33 -34.99 -9.28
N LEU A 192 9.32 -35.56 -9.94
CA LEU A 192 9.09 -36.99 -10.17
C LEU A 192 10.34 -37.72 -10.70
N GLU A 193 10.52 -38.99 -10.32
CA GLU A 193 10.82 -40.08 -11.26
C GLU A 193 10.66 -41.50 -10.65
N SER A 194 9.82 -42.30 -11.33
CA SER A 194 9.87 -43.77 -11.58
C SER A 194 9.76 -44.82 -10.44
N GLN A 195 8.79 -45.74 -10.58
CA GLN A 195 8.96 -47.19 -10.93
C GLN A 195 7.81 -48.08 -10.39
N GLY A 196 7.26 -48.95 -11.26
CA GLY A 196 6.58 -50.25 -10.95
C GLY A 196 5.24 -50.20 -10.17
N THR A 197 4.23 -51.05 -10.35
CA THR A 197 4.10 -52.38 -10.95
C THR A 197 2.58 -52.68 -11.07
N PHE A 198 2.16 -53.24 -12.20
CA PHE A 198 0.84 -53.88 -12.40
C PHE A 198 0.74 -55.19 -11.59
N PRO A 199 -0.42 -55.53 -11.02
CA PRO A 199 -0.77 -56.92 -10.81
C PRO A 199 -1.88 -57.38 -11.77
N ALA A 200 -1.63 -58.55 -12.36
CA ALA A 200 -2.53 -59.32 -13.17
C ALA A 200 -3.57 -60.07 -12.32
N LYS A 201 -4.62 -60.49 -13.04
CA LYS A 201 -5.77 -61.27 -12.59
C LYS A 201 -5.38 -62.58 -11.88
N GLY A 202 -6.18 -62.92 -10.87
CA GLY A 202 -6.45 -64.27 -10.37
C GLY A 202 -7.94 -64.33 -10.04
#